data_AF-A0A2E6YJ68-F1
#
_entry.id   AF-A0A2E6YJ68-F1
#
_cell.length_a   1.000
_cell.length_b   1.000
_cell.length_c   1.000
_cell.angle_alpha   90.00
_cell.angle_beta   90.00
_cell.angle_gamma   90.00
#
_symmetry.space_group_name_H-M   'P 1'
#
loop_
_entity.id
_entity.type
_entity.pdbx_description
1 polymer ?
#
loop_
_entity_poly.entity_id
_entity_poly.type
_entity_poly.pdbx_seq_one_letter_code
_entity_poly.pdbx_strand_id
1 'polypeptide(L)'
;MYTDGFNKFKTLEELFSESSSCFSVMPEMLEFAITLTQKYGLPIGHGLTRVVWNTNKGHVFKVPRCDKGSLDNSWESSISIEQTEKYEEGYAKTKSFLVNDYLVCIAEHITIASNSEIEKVFGKIPDWTYFIDCQQVGFDKKGFLKAYDFA
;
A
#
# COMPACT_ATOMS: atom_id res chain seq x y z
N MET A 1 2.21 -10.92 -11.70
CA MET A 1 3.67 -10.98 -11.91
C MET A 1 4.18 -9.53 -12.06
N TYR A 2 4.47 -8.84 -10.96
CA TYR A 2 5.27 -7.61 -10.97
C TYR A 2 6.65 -7.98 -10.40
N THR A 3 7.47 -8.61 -11.24
CA THR A 3 8.88 -8.87 -10.91
C THR A 3 9.85 -8.26 -11.92
N ASP A 4 9.37 -7.45 -12.88
CA ASP A 4 10.22 -6.83 -13.90
C ASP A 4 10.02 -5.31 -14.00
N GLY A 5 10.05 -4.64 -12.85
CA GLY A 5 9.97 -3.17 -12.76
C GLY A 5 11.17 -2.48 -12.11
N PHE A 6 12.09 -3.24 -11.50
CA PHE A 6 13.23 -2.66 -10.76
C PHE A 6 14.42 -2.33 -11.67
N ASN A 7 14.16 -1.66 -12.79
CA ASN A 7 15.20 -1.17 -13.69
C ASN A 7 15.00 0.31 -14.04
N LYS A 8 14.94 1.13 -12.98
CA LYS A 8 15.28 2.56 -12.91
C LYS A 8 15.26 2.92 -11.43
N PHE A 9 16.25 2.47 -10.68
CA PHE A 9 16.32 2.76 -9.26
C PHE A 9 16.52 4.25 -9.07
N LYS A 10 15.43 4.96 -8.76
CA LYS A 10 15.57 6.20 -8.01
C LYS A 10 16.14 5.84 -6.64
N THR A 11 17.20 6.51 -6.19
CA THR A 11 17.67 6.36 -4.81
C THR A 11 16.56 6.75 -3.83
N LEU A 12 16.68 6.38 -2.55
CA LEU A 12 15.70 6.84 -1.56
C LEU A 12 15.67 8.37 -1.52
N GLU A 13 16.82 9.02 -1.66
CA GLU A 13 16.93 10.46 -1.76
C GLU A 13 16.14 10.99 -2.97
N GLU A 14 16.27 10.38 -4.15
CA GLU A 14 15.50 10.77 -5.35
C GLU A 14 13.99 10.53 -5.16
N LEU A 15 13.61 9.43 -4.51
CA LEU A 15 12.21 9.14 -4.17
C LEU A 15 11.64 10.13 -3.16
N PHE A 16 12.45 10.67 -2.27
CA PHE A 16 12.06 11.65 -1.27
C PHE A 16 12.64 13.03 -1.60
N SER A 17 12.84 13.37 -2.88
CA SER A 17 13.21 14.72 -3.33
C SER A 17 12.48 15.14 -4.60
N GLU A 18 12.03 14.20 -5.41
CA GLU A 18 11.26 14.49 -6.62
C GLU A 18 9.78 14.12 -6.46
N SER A 19 8.92 15.13 -6.49
CA SER A 19 7.54 14.92 -6.93
C SER A 19 6.92 16.21 -7.43
N SER A 20 6.54 16.22 -8.72
CA SER A 20 5.74 17.28 -9.35
C SER A 20 4.32 17.40 -8.76
N SER A 21 3.88 16.40 -8.00
CA SER A 21 2.58 16.36 -7.31
C SER A 21 2.66 16.72 -5.82
N CYS A 22 3.86 17.00 -5.31
CA CYS A 22 4.11 17.29 -3.91
C CYS A 22 4.67 18.72 -3.78
N PHE A 23 3.96 19.56 -3.02
CA PHE A 23 4.38 20.95 -2.76
C PHE A 23 5.55 21.05 -1.77
N SER A 24 5.80 19.99 -1.02
CA SER A 24 6.84 19.87 0.01
C SER A 24 7.48 18.49 -0.08
N VAL A 25 8.80 18.47 0.00
CA VAL A 25 9.60 17.26 0.17
C VAL A 25 9.72 16.98 1.67
N MET A 26 9.81 15.71 2.07
CA MET A 26 9.91 15.29 3.49
C MET A 26 11.27 14.66 3.83
N PRO A 27 12.33 15.46 4.06
CA PRO A 27 13.60 14.95 4.55
C PRO A 27 13.46 14.12 5.83
N GLU A 28 12.51 14.45 6.69
CA GLU A 28 12.25 13.77 7.97
C GLU A 28 11.73 12.35 7.77
N MET A 29 11.14 12.05 6.62
CA MET A 29 10.68 10.69 6.28
C MET A 29 11.77 9.86 5.62
N LEU A 30 12.86 10.48 5.13
CA LEU A 30 13.99 9.76 4.55
C LEU A 30 14.69 8.89 5.60
N GLU A 31 14.91 9.38 6.81
CA GLU A 31 15.51 8.60 7.90
C GLU A 31 14.67 7.37 8.26
N PHE A 32 13.35 7.55 8.28
CA PHE A 32 12.43 6.43 8.51
C PHE A 32 12.46 5.43 7.35
N ALA A 33 12.49 5.90 6.10
CA ALA A 33 12.63 5.04 4.92
C ALA A 33 13.96 4.27 4.90
N ILE A 34 15.07 4.88 5.32
CA ILE A 34 16.36 4.22 5.49
C ILE A 34 16.24 3.12 6.57
N THR A 35 15.62 3.43 7.70
CA THR A 35 15.40 2.47 8.80
C THR A 35 14.58 1.26 8.33
N LEU A 36 13.50 1.49 7.59
CA LEU A 36 12.69 0.41 7.00
C LEU A 36 13.51 -0.40 6.01
N THR A 37 14.33 0.25 5.18
CA THR A 37 15.14 -0.41 4.18
C THR A 37 16.20 -1.32 4.80
N GLN A 38 16.87 -0.85 5.86
CA GLN A 38 17.84 -1.66 6.61
C GLN A 38 17.18 -2.87 7.27
N LYS A 39 15.93 -2.74 7.73
CA LYS A 39 15.23 -3.78 8.49
C LYS A 39 14.49 -4.79 7.62
N TYR A 40 13.91 -4.34 6.51
CA TYR A 40 12.97 -5.11 5.69
C TYR A 40 13.40 -5.25 4.23
N GLY A 41 14.51 -4.64 3.82
CA GLY A 41 14.98 -4.62 2.45
C GLY A 41 14.41 -3.46 1.64
N LEU A 42 14.73 -3.44 0.35
CA LEU A 42 14.31 -2.37 -0.57
C LEU A 42 12.78 -2.26 -0.66
N PRO A 43 12.23 -1.06 -0.94
CA PRO A 43 10.80 -0.89 -1.14
C PRO A 43 10.29 -1.83 -2.24
N ILE A 44 9.07 -2.33 -2.10
CA ILE A 44 8.42 -3.23 -3.07
C ILE A 44 7.65 -2.47 -4.16
N GLY A 45 7.45 -1.18 -3.98
CA GLY A 45 6.75 -0.32 -4.93
C GLY A 45 6.76 1.14 -4.50
N HIS A 46 6.44 2.02 -5.44
CA HIS A 46 6.21 3.43 -5.16
C HIS A 46 5.16 4.00 -6.12
N GLY A 47 4.37 4.94 -5.63
CA GLY A 47 3.37 5.66 -6.38
C GLY A 47 3.77 7.12 -6.54
N LEU A 48 2.79 7.98 -6.76
CA LEU A 48 3.00 9.42 -6.85
C LEU A 48 3.33 10.03 -5.50
N THR A 49 2.65 9.60 -4.43
CA THR A 49 2.69 10.25 -3.11
C THR A 49 3.26 9.37 -2.00
N ARG A 50 3.43 8.06 -2.24
CA ARG A 50 3.83 7.07 -1.23
C ARG A 50 4.87 6.09 -1.76
N VAL A 51 5.67 5.55 -0.85
CA VAL A 51 6.62 4.44 -1.09
C VAL A 51 6.27 3.30 -0.15
N VAL A 52 6.37 2.05 -0.63
CA VAL A 52 5.85 0.89 0.10
C VAL A 52 6.93 -0.14 0.38
N TRP A 53 6.97 -0.61 1.63
CA TRP A 53 7.84 -1.68 2.09
C TRP A 53 7.00 -2.86 2.55
N ASN A 54 7.38 -4.07 2.15
CA ASN A 54 6.80 -5.27 2.75
C ASN A 54 7.50 -5.55 4.08
N THR A 55 6.75 -5.99 5.07
CA THR A 55 7.31 -6.54 6.30
C THR A 55 7.36 -8.06 6.19
N ASN A 56 8.35 -8.68 6.81
CA ASN A 56 8.44 -10.14 6.89
C ASN A 56 7.30 -10.79 7.72
N LYS A 57 6.29 -10.01 8.12
CA LYS A 57 5.15 -10.43 8.95
C LYS A 57 3.81 -10.31 8.21
N GLY A 58 3.81 -10.19 6.89
CA GLY A 58 2.57 -10.13 6.10
C GLY A 58 1.81 -8.82 6.24
N HIS A 59 2.54 -7.71 6.39
CA HIS A 59 2.01 -6.35 6.39
C HIS A 59 2.86 -5.49 5.49
N VAL A 60 2.35 -4.36 5.02
CA VAL A 60 3.10 -3.36 4.27
C VAL A 60 3.11 -2.02 5.02
N PHE A 61 4.25 -1.34 5.00
CA PHE A 61 4.33 0.07 5.38
C PHE A 61 4.16 0.94 4.14
N LYS A 62 3.27 1.92 4.20
CA LYS A 62 3.12 2.98 3.20
C LYS A 62 3.64 4.28 3.79
N VAL A 63 4.83 4.67 3.37
CA VAL A 63 5.49 5.89 3.86
C VAL A 63 5.13 7.04 2.93
N PRO A 64 4.60 8.15 3.44
CA PRO A 64 4.34 9.32 2.63
C PRO A 64 5.65 9.95 2.19
N ARG A 65 5.72 10.39 0.93
CA ARG A 65 6.84 11.20 0.43
C ARG A 65 6.56 12.70 0.50
N CYS A 66 5.31 13.06 0.77
CA CYS A 66 4.81 14.42 0.90
C CYS A 66 3.46 14.49 1.61
N ASP A 67 2.96 15.71 1.84
CA ASP A 67 1.78 15.97 2.69
C ASP A 67 0.54 15.26 2.15
N LYS A 68 0.40 15.25 0.82
CA LYS A 68 -0.69 14.54 0.16
C LYS A 68 -0.65 13.04 0.45
N GLY A 69 0.53 12.42 0.51
CA GLY A 69 0.67 11.01 0.88
C GLY A 69 0.26 10.72 2.32
N SER A 70 0.52 11.69 3.23
CA SER A 70 0.07 11.61 4.63
C SER A 70 -1.46 11.67 4.72
N LEU A 71 -2.09 12.57 3.95
CA LEU A 71 -3.54 12.65 3.81
C LEU A 71 -4.14 11.38 3.18
N ASP A 72 -3.48 10.81 2.18
CA ASP A 72 -3.90 9.55 1.55
C ASP A 72 -3.89 8.39 2.55
N ASN A 73 -2.85 8.32 3.39
CA ASN A 73 -2.77 7.36 4.48
C ASN A 73 -3.88 7.57 5.53
N SER A 74 -4.25 8.82 5.83
CA SER A 74 -5.36 9.15 6.72
C SER A 74 -6.70 8.64 6.16
N TRP A 75 -6.97 8.96 4.89
CA TRP A 75 -8.20 8.57 4.21
C TRP A 75 -8.35 7.05 4.14
N GLU A 76 -7.29 6.34 3.75
CA GLU A 76 -7.30 4.88 3.66
C GLU A 76 -7.54 4.22 5.02
N SER A 77 -6.95 4.78 6.08
CA SER A 77 -7.17 4.29 7.45
C SER A 77 -8.62 4.50 7.90
N SER A 78 -9.25 5.60 7.49
CA SER A 78 -10.66 5.89 7.84
C SER A 78 -11.63 4.90 7.19
N ILE A 79 -11.44 4.57 5.92
CA ILE A 79 -12.32 3.65 5.18
C ILE A 79 -12.18 2.21 5.67
N SER A 80 -10.95 1.78 5.94
CA SER A 80 -10.70 0.41 6.40
C SER A 80 -11.39 0.12 7.72
N ILE A 81 -11.37 1.07 8.66
CA ILE A 81 -12.04 0.92 9.97
C ILE A 81 -13.55 0.74 9.79
N GLU A 82 -14.18 1.55 8.93
CA GLU A 82 -15.63 1.50 8.73
C GLU A 82 -16.14 0.20 8.08
N GLN A 83 -15.32 -0.43 7.22
CA GLN A 83 -15.75 -1.60 6.44
C GLN A 83 -15.28 -2.94 6.99
N THR A 84 -14.09 -3.02 7.61
CA THR A 84 -13.51 -4.29 8.06
C THR A 84 -14.12 -4.85 9.34
N GLU A 85 -14.83 -4.02 10.11
CA GLU A 85 -15.61 -4.48 11.28
C GLU A 85 -16.93 -5.14 10.89
N LYS A 86 -17.42 -4.91 9.66
CA LYS A 86 -18.72 -5.42 9.20
C LYS A 86 -18.64 -6.61 8.26
N TYR A 87 -17.54 -6.78 7.52
CA TYR A 87 -17.48 -7.79 6.44
C TYR A 87 -16.14 -8.53 6.36
N GLU A 88 -16.19 -9.84 6.12
CA GLU A 88 -15.01 -10.69 5.86
C GLU A 88 -14.41 -10.44 4.47
N GLU A 89 -15.20 -9.96 3.52
CA GLU A 89 -14.79 -9.43 2.21
C GLU A 89 -14.78 -7.88 2.26
N GLY A 90 -13.99 -7.21 1.42
CA GLY A 90 -13.92 -5.74 1.41
C GLY A 90 -12.50 -5.19 1.40
N TYR A 91 -12.24 -4.06 2.03
CA TYR A 91 -10.88 -3.47 2.03
C TYR A 91 -9.91 -4.21 2.93
N ALA A 92 -8.62 -4.16 2.57
CA ALA A 92 -7.52 -4.55 3.42
C ALA A 92 -7.56 -3.77 4.75
N LYS A 93 -7.24 -4.45 5.85
CA LYS A 93 -7.11 -3.86 7.18
C LYS A 93 -5.93 -2.90 7.22
N THR A 94 -6.18 -1.68 7.66
CA THR A 94 -5.15 -0.64 7.75
C THR A 94 -5.19 0.07 9.11
N LYS A 95 -4.05 0.62 9.49
CA LYS A 95 -3.89 1.49 10.66
C LYS A 95 -2.84 2.55 10.35
N SER A 96 -3.12 3.80 10.71
CA SER A 96 -2.14 4.87 10.65
C SER A 96 -1.51 5.16 12.02
N PHE A 97 -0.28 5.65 11.99
CA PHE A 97 0.42 6.20 13.15
C PHE A 97 1.33 7.35 12.70
N LEU A 98 1.69 8.23 13.63
CA LEU A 98 2.55 9.38 13.34
C LEU A 98 4.03 8.99 13.38
N VAL A 99 4.78 9.50 12.41
CA VAL A 99 6.25 9.54 12.37
C VAL A 99 6.63 10.94 11.92
N ASN A 100 7.32 11.69 12.77
CA ASN A 100 7.72 13.08 12.49
C ASN A 100 6.54 13.94 11.98
N ASP A 101 5.41 13.88 12.68
CA ASP A 101 4.14 14.56 12.34
C ASP A 101 3.43 14.12 11.05
N TYR A 102 3.98 13.11 10.34
CA TYR A 102 3.36 12.54 9.15
C TYR A 102 2.69 11.19 9.44
N LEU A 103 1.53 10.97 8.83
CA LEU A 103 0.81 9.71 8.96
C LEU A 103 1.44 8.66 8.05
N VAL A 104 2.03 7.65 8.67
CA VAL A 104 2.44 6.40 8.01
C VAL A 104 1.30 5.40 8.18
N CYS A 105 0.97 4.68 7.10
CA CYS A 105 -0.01 3.60 7.15
C CYS A 105 0.72 2.24 7.23
N ILE A 106 0.24 1.35 8.10
CA ILE A 106 0.51 -0.08 8.04
C ILE A 106 -0.76 -0.80 7.59
N ALA A 107 -0.66 -1.59 6.53
CA ALA A 107 -1.77 -2.36 5.97
C ALA A 107 -1.44 -3.86 6.00
N GLU A 108 -2.46 -4.71 6.09
CA GLU A 108 -2.24 -6.14 5.85
C GLU A 108 -1.76 -6.38 4.40
N HIS A 109 -0.86 -7.34 4.21
CA HIS A 109 -0.36 -7.65 2.88
C HIS A 109 -1.38 -8.50 2.12
N ILE A 110 -1.83 -7.98 0.98
CA ILE A 110 -2.72 -8.69 0.06
C ILE A 110 -1.90 -9.31 -1.06
N THR A 111 -2.06 -10.62 -1.27
CA THR A 111 -1.48 -11.32 -2.40
C THR A 111 -2.32 -11.04 -3.63
N ILE A 112 -1.78 -10.27 -4.57
CA ILE A 112 -2.46 -9.87 -5.81
C ILE A 112 -2.98 -11.12 -6.53
N ALA A 113 -4.26 -11.12 -6.88
CA ALA A 113 -4.89 -12.19 -7.62
C ALA A 113 -5.27 -11.70 -9.02
N SER A 114 -5.02 -12.51 -10.03
CA SER A 114 -5.56 -12.35 -11.37
C SER A 114 -7.03 -12.77 -11.43
N ASN A 115 -7.76 -12.30 -12.45
CA ASN A 115 -9.15 -12.67 -12.65
C ASN A 115 -9.35 -14.19 -12.74
N SER A 116 -8.43 -14.92 -13.37
CA SER A 116 -8.51 -16.38 -13.46
C SER A 116 -8.29 -17.07 -12.10
N GLU A 117 -7.44 -16.53 -11.23
CA GLU A 117 -7.27 -17.03 -9.86
C GLU A 117 -8.53 -16.78 -9.01
N ILE A 118 -9.18 -15.63 -9.19
CA ILE A 118 -10.43 -15.30 -8.51
C ILE A 118 -11.56 -16.22 -8.99
N GLU A 119 -11.73 -16.38 -10.31
CA GLU A 119 -12.74 -17.27 -10.89
C GLU A 119 -12.54 -18.72 -10.48
N LYS A 120 -11.29 -19.18 -10.32
CA LYS A 120 -11.01 -20.54 -9.84
C LYS A 120 -11.53 -20.78 -8.41
N VAL A 121 -11.53 -19.76 -7.56
CA VAL A 121 -11.98 -19.87 -6.16
C VAL A 121 -13.50 -19.69 -6.06
N PHE A 122 -14.07 -18.72 -6.76
CA PHE A 122 -15.47 -18.32 -6.61
C PHE A 122 -16.40 -18.82 -7.73
N GLY A 123 -15.87 -19.45 -8.79
CA GLY A 123 -16.60 -19.85 -10.00
C GLY A 123 -16.97 -18.69 -10.94
N LYS A 124 -16.88 -17.45 -10.47
CA LYS A 124 -17.02 -16.20 -11.22
C LYS A 124 -16.27 -15.08 -10.50
N ILE A 125 -16.05 -13.95 -11.17
CA ILE A 125 -15.56 -12.72 -10.51
C ILE A 125 -16.71 -12.11 -9.69
N PRO A 126 -16.54 -11.84 -8.38
CA PRO A 126 -17.58 -11.22 -7.57
C PRO A 126 -17.92 -9.80 -8.06
N ASP A 127 -19.21 -9.48 -8.18
CA ASP A 127 -19.66 -8.23 -8.80
C ASP A 127 -19.12 -6.96 -8.11
N TRP A 128 -18.83 -7.04 -6.80
CA TRP A 128 -18.32 -5.90 -6.04
C TRP A 128 -16.92 -5.46 -6.51
N THR A 129 -16.13 -6.36 -7.09
CA THR A 129 -14.76 -6.04 -7.54
C THR A 129 -14.77 -5.07 -8.71
N TYR A 130 -15.86 -4.99 -9.48
CA TYR A 130 -16.01 -4.02 -10.58
C TYR A 130 -16.16 -2.57 -10.11
N PHE A 131 -16.48 -2.35 -8.83
CA PHE A 131 -16.51 -1.01 -8.23
C PHE A 131 -15.16 -0.60 -7.62
N ILE A 132 -14.17 -1.50 -7.62
CA ILE A 132 -12.82 -1.22 -7.15
C ILE A 132 -11.99 -0.68 -8.30
N ASP A 133 -11.29 0.43 -8.05
CA ASP A 133 -10.45 1.06 -9.06
C ASP A 133 -9.42 0.05 -9.59
N CYS A 134 -9.34 -0.02 -10.91
CA CYS A 134 -8.48 -0.94 -11.65
C CYS A 134 -8.59 -2.42 -11.21
N GLN A 135 -9.69 -2.83 -10.56
CA GLN A 135 -9.89 -4.15 -9.95
C GLN A 135 -8.71 -4.58 -9.07
N GLN A 136 -8.16 -3.66 -8.28
CA GLN A 136 -7.07 -3.96 -7.35
C GLN A 136 -7.57 -4.82 -6.18
N VAL A 137 -7.68 -6.13 -6.43
CA VAL A 137 -8.13 -7.12 -5.46
C VAL A 137 -7.15 -8.30 -5.36
N GLY A 138 -7.13 -8.94 -4.21
CA GLY A 138 -6.29 -10.11 -3.97
C GLY A 138 -6.66 -10.81 -2.68
N PHE A 139 -5.90 -11.84 -2.32
CA PHE A 139 -6.21 -12.66 -1.15
C PHE A 139 -5.40 -12.24 0.07
N ASP A 140 -6.06 -12.11 1.21
CA ASP A 140 -5.40 -12.02 2.50
C ASP A 140 -4.77 -13.38 2.88
N LYS A 141 -4.06 -13.41 4.02
CA LYS A 141 -3.43 -14.65 4.52
C LYS A 141 -4.43 -15.76 4.91
N LYS A 142 -5.71 -15.44 5.04
CA LYS A 142 -6.79 -16.38 5.37
C LYS A 142 -7.52 -16.87 4.12
N GLY A 143 -7.24 -16.31 2.95
CA GLY A 143 -7.89 -16.64 1.68
C GLY A 143 -9.14 -15.81 1.40
N PHE A 144 -9.39 -14.72 2.12
CA PHE A 144 -10.49 -13.80 1.81
C PHE A 144 -10.09 -12.83 0.71
N LEU A 145 -11.01 -12.60 -0.24
CA LEU A 145 -10.81 -11.62 -1.31
C LEU A 145 -10.98 -10.20 -0.75
N LYS A 146 -9.94 -9.39 -0.93
CA LYS A 146 -9.84 -8.03 -0.41
C LYS A 146 -9.43 -7.04 -1.48
N ALA A 147 -10.05 -5.86 -1.47
CA ALA A 147 -9.55 -4.69 -2.17
C ALA A 147 -8.30 -4.16 -1.48
N TYR A 148 -7.31 -3.75 -2.25
CA TYR A 148 -6.10 -3.13 -1.75
C TYR A 148 -5.76 -1.91 -2.59
N ASP A 149 -4.94 -1.05 -2.00
CA ASP A 149 -4.19 -0.02 -2.70
C ASP A 149 -2.73 -0.25 -2.28
N PHE A 150 -1.76 -0.19 -3.19
CA PHE A 150 -0.34 -0.34 -2.83
C PHE A 150 0.51 0.88 -3.10
N ALA A 151 -0.02 2.03 -3.57
CA ALA A 151 0.70 3.32 -3.54
C ALA A 151 -0.10 4.47 -4.13
#